data_AF-A0A953FQ18-F1
#
_entry.id   AF-A0A953FQ18-F1
#
_cell.length_a   1.000
_cell.length_b   1.000
_cell.length_c   1.000
_cell.angle_alpha   90.00
_cell.angle_beta   90.00
_cell.angle_gamma   90.00
#
_symmetry.space_group_name_H-M   'P 1'
#
loop_
_entity.id
_entity.type
_entity.pdbx_description
1 polymer ?
#
loop_
_entity_poly.entity_id
_entity_poly.type
_entity_poly.pdbx_seq_one_letter_code
_entity_poly.pdbx_strand_id
1 'polypeptide(L)'
;MKWTDWLRCARPSSKAVLLLAVMAVVACRKPEEDIGLDLLPGEDVLGSVVMDTTRILAWTTEPQTVRTSALTRNLLGTLLDPDFGTVTTGMAFQVRLSSSNVGPYDATNVCDSLVLSLAYEIGNYGYGDR
;
A
#
# COMPACT_ATOMS: atom_id res chain seq x y z
N MET A 1 -36.36 -3.85 64.22
CA MET A 1 -36.66 -2.45 64.56
C MET A 1 -36.57 -1.65 63.25
N LYS A 2 -37.70 -1.48 62.57
CA LYS A 2 -37.78 -1.04 61.16
C LYS A 2 -37.87 0.49 61.08
N TRP A 3 -36.95 1.10 60.33
CA TRP A 3 -36.77 2.55 60.14
C TRP A 3 -37.44 3.08 58.85
N THR A 4 -38.57 2.49 58.44
CA THR A 4 -39.21 2.84 57.17
C THR A 4 -40.69 3.16 57.37
N ASP A 5 -41.00 4.17 58.18
CA ASP A 5 -42.38 4.62 58.43
C ASP A 5 -42.53 6.16 58.38
N TRP A 6 -41.62 6.87 57.69
CA TRP A 6 -41.71 8.34 57.50
C TRP A 6 -42.12 8.81 56.10
N LEU A 7 -42.40 7.91 55.16
CA LEU A 7 -42.83 8.26 53.81
C LEU A 7 -44.31 7.93 53.55
N ARG A 8 -45.19 8.33 54.47
CA ARG A 8 -46.63 8.47 54.17
C ARG A 8 -47.09 9.88 54.51
N CYS A 9 -47.93 10.41 53.62
CA CYS A 9 -48.74 11.63 53.73
C CYS A 9 -48.09 12.98 53.41
N ALA A 10 -47.89 13.22 52.12
CA ALA A 10 -48.40 14.45 51.51
C ALA A 10 -48.95 14.10 50.12
N ARG A 11 -50.27 14.20 49.91
CA ARG A 11 -50.84 14.22 48.56
C ARG A 11 -50.31 15.49 47.90
N PRO A 12 -49.46 15.43 46.86
CA PRO A 12 -48.98 16.66 46.24
C PRO A 12 -50.20 17.35 45.63
N SER A 13 -50.45 18.59 46.04
CA SER A 13 -51.50 19.40 45.44
C SER A 13 -51.19 19.55 43.95
N SER A 14 -52.21 19.49 43.08
CA SER A 14 -51.99 19.57 41.61
C SER A 14 -51.18 20.79 41.20
N LYS A 15 -51.30 21.89 41.98
CA LYS A 15 -50.53 23.12 41.83
C LYS A 15 -49.03 22.93 42.09
N ALA A 16 -48.64 22.14 43.08
CA ALA A 16 -47.23 21.85 43.36
C ALA A 16 -46.59 21.00 42.26
N VAL A 17 -47.34 20.03 41.72
CA VAL A 17 -46.89 19.23 40.56
C VAL A 17 -46.75 20.10 39.32
N LEU A 18 -47.71 21.00 39.08
CA LEU A 18 -47.69 21.90 37.93
C LEU A 18 -46.54 22.91 38.03
N LEU A 19 -46.26 23.43 39.24
CA LEU A 19 -45.16 24.36 39.46
C LEU A 19 -43.78 23.68 39.27
N LEU A 20 -43.64 22.44 39.73
CA LEU A 20 -42.42 21.65 39.53
C LEU A 20 -42.21 21.27 38.05
N ALA A 21 -43.30 20.98 37.32
CA ALA A 21 -43.24 20.73 35.89
C ALA A 21 -42.81 21.97 35.09
N VAL A 22 -43.31 23.16 35.43
CA VAL A 22 -42.90 24.41 34.77
C VAL A 22 -41.41 24.70 35.00
N MET A 23 -40.92 24.51 36.23
CA MET A 23 -39.50 24.70 36.56
C MET A 23 -38.59 23.73 35.78
N ALA A 24 -39.02 22.48 35.59
CA ALA A 24 -38.26 21.50 34.81
C ALA A 24 -38.13 21.88 33.33
N VAL A 25 -39.17 22.49 32.73
CA VAL A 25 -39.12 22.96 31.34
C VAL A 25 -38.16 24.16 31.18
N VAL A 26 -38.10 25.07 32.16
CA VAL A 26 -37.18 26.22 32.13
C VAL A 26 -35.72 25.79 32.37
N ALA A 27 -35.49 24.78 33.21
CA ALA A 27 -34.15 24.27 33.52
C ALA A 27 -33.54 23.42 32.39
N CYS A 28 -34.34 22.95 31.43
CA CYS A 28 -33.88 22.15 30.29
C CYS A 28 -33.45 23.01 29.09
N ARG A 29 -32.88 24.20 29.33
CA ARG A 29 -32.19 24.95 28.28
C ARG A 29 -30.74 24.49 28.21
N LYS A 30 -30.39 23.87 27.08
CA LYS A 30 -29.01 23.60 26.72
C LYS A 30 -28.30 24.96 26.56
N PRO A 31 -27.17 25.21 27.25
CA PRO A 31 -26.44 26.46 27.09
C PRO A 31 -26.02 26.61 25.61
N GLU A 32 -26.00 27.84 25.12
CA GLU A 32 -25.60 28.16 23.74
C GLU A 32 -24.24 27.53 23.43
N GLU A 33 -24.14 26.80 22.32
CA GLU A 33 -22.89 26.09 21.93
C GLU A 33 -21.86 27.04 21.27
N ASP A 34 -22.11 28.35 21.31
CA ASP A 34 -21.25 29.40 20.75
C ASP A 34 -20.03 29.75 21.62
N ILE A 35 -19.96 29.24 22.86
CA ILE A 35 -18.80 29.40 23.73
C ILE A 35 -17.64 28.51 23.28
N GLY A 36 -16.88 29.00 22.30
CA GLY A 36 -15.64 28.37 21.84
C GLY A 36 -15.47 28.33 20.31
N LEU A 37 -16.52 28.61 19.55
CA LEU A 37 -16.48 28.57 18.08
C LEU A 37 -15.68 29.71 17.44
N ASP A 38 -15.50 30.83 18.16
CA ASP A 38 -14.73 31.99 17.69
C ASP A 38 -13.33 32.08 18.32
N LEU A 39 -12.90 31.04 19.06
CA LEU A 39 -11.56 30.99 19.66
C LEU A 39 -10.48 30.65 18.65
N LEU A 40 -10.84 30.03 17.53
CA LEU A 40 -9.92 29.65 16.49
C LEU A 40 -10.50 30.02 15.12
N PRO A 41 -9.98 31.05 14.44
CA PRO A 41 -10.43 31.36 13.09
C PRO A 41 -10.18 30.14 12.21
N GLY A 42 -11.11 29.78 11.32
CA GLY A 42 -11.07 28.54 10.51
C GLY A 42 -9.85 28.41 9.58
N GLU A 43 -9.02 29.45 9.53
CA GLU A 43 -7.77 29.58 8.80
C GLU A 43 -6.52 29.22 9.64
N ASP A 44 -6.63 29.07 10.96
CA ASP A 44 -5.49 28.76 11.85
C ASP A 44 -5.60 27.35 12.46
N VAL A 45 -5.28 26.35 11.64
CA VAL A 45 -5.18 24.95 12.09
C VAL A 45 -3.90 24.79 12.92
N LEU A 46 -4.02 24.74 14.25
CA LEU A 46 -2.91 24.62 15.23
C LEU A 46 -1.72 23.79 14.70
N GLY A 47 -0.64 24.47 14.30
CA GLY A 47 0.65 23.84 13.97
C GLY A 47 0.66 22.91 12.76
N SER A 48 -0.37 22.94 11.91
CA SER A 48 -0.42 22.14 10.68
C SER A 48 0.45 22.77 9.60
N VAL A 49 1.62 22.19 9.36
CA VAL A 49 2.40 22.48 8.16
C VAL A 49 1.76 21.74 6.98
N VAL A 50 0.94 22.43 6.21
CA VAL A 50 0.40 21.92 4.94
C VAL A 50 1.52 22.00 3.90
N MET A 51 2.07 20.85 3.53
CA MET A 51 3.10 20.72 2.49
C MET A 51 2.43 20.31 1.17
N ASP A 52 2.16 21.28 0.30
CA ASP A 52 1.51 21.06 -1.00
C ASP A 52 2.43 20.44 -2.06
N THR A 53 3.75 20.50 -1.85
CA THR A 53 4.72 20.01 -2.84
C THR A 53 5.78 19.13 -2.19
N THR A 54 5.65 17.83 -2.40
CA THR A 54 6.74 16.88 -2.19
C THR A 54 7.54 16.74 -3.49
N ARG A 55 8.85 16.92 -3.42
CA ARG A 55 9.76 16.69 -4.56
C ARG A 55 10.36 15.31 -4.45
N ILE A 56 10.05 14.45 -5.41
CA ILE A 56 10.68 13.14 -5.56
C ILE A 56 11.88 13.32 -6.48
N LEU A 57 13.10 13.09 -5.97
CA LEU A 57 14.29 12.94 -6.81
C LEU A 57 14.47 11.45 -7.12
N ALA A 58 14.42 11.11 -8.40
CA ALA A 58 14.77 9.78 -8.90
C ALA A 58 15.96 9.92 -9.86
N TRP A 59 16.90 8.99 -9.77
CA TRP A 59 18.05 8.89 -10.68
C TRP A 59 18.36 7.43 -10.98
N THR A 60 18.93 7.17 -12.15
CA THR A 60 19.47 5.85 -12.48
C THR A 60 20.82 5.68 -11.80
N THR A 61 21.02 4.56 -11.13
CA THR A 61 22.35 4.12 -10.70
C THR A 61 22.94 3.19 -11.75
N GLU A 62 24.25 3.26 -11.96
CA GLU A 62 24.94 2.25 -12.76
C GLU A 62 24.76 0.87 -12.09
N PRO A 63 24.35 -0.17 -12.84
CA PRO A 63 24.19 -1.49 -12.27
C PRO A 63 25.55 -2.02 -11.80
N GLN A 64 25.60 -2.43 -10.54
CA GLN A 64 26.72 -3.20 -10.01
C GLN A 64 26.89 -4.49 -10.82
N THR A 65 28.09 -5.07 -10.84
CA THR A 65 28.33 -6.34 -11.54
C THR A 65 27.42 -7.43 -10.97
N VAL A 66 26.41 -7.84 -11.74
CA VAL A 66 25.51 -8.94 -11.38
C VAL A 66 26.04 -10.21 -12.02
N ARG A 67 25.93 -11.33 -11.30
CA ARG A 67 26.29 -12.64 -11.84
C ARG A 67 25.31 -13.02 -12.95
N THR A 68 25.83 -13.18 -14.16
CA THR A 68 25.08 -13.55 -15.37
C THR A 68 25.19 -15.04 -15.73
N SER A 69 25.72 -15.88 -14.82
CA SER A 69 25.93 -17.32 -15.05
C SER A 69 25.01 -18.20 -14.20
N ALA A 70 24.62 -19.35 -14.77
CA ALA A 70 23.73 -20.35 -14.16
C ALA A 70 22.33 -19.81 -13.79
N LEU A 71 21.79 -18.89 -14.60
CA LEU A 71 20.43 -18.42 -14.43
C LEU A 71 19.44 -19.45 -14.97
N THR A 72 18.36 -19.69 -14.22
CA THR A 72 17.21 -20.47 -14.67
C THR A 72 16.42 -19.76 -15.78
N ARG A 73 16.52 -18.42 -15.85
CA ARG A 73 15.81 -17.56 -16.80
C ARG A 73 16.77 -16.54 -17.38
N ASN A 74 16.73 -16.35 -18.69
CA ASN A 74 17.59 -15.39 -19.37
C ASN A 74 16.73 -14.36 -20.10
N LEU A 75 17.23 -13.12 -20.19
CA LEU A 75 16.58 -12.04 -20.91
C LEU A 75 17.01 -12.07 -22.37
N LEU A 76 16.05 -11.93 -23.27
CA LEU A 76 16.28 -11.85 -24.71
C LEU A 76 15.24 -10.89 -25.30
N GLY A 77 15.70 -9.87 -26.02
CA GLY A 77 14.81 -8.93 -26.69
C GLY A 77 15.29 -7.49 -26.61
N THR A 78 14.49 -6.59 -27.17
CA THR A 78 14.73 -5.14 -27.12
C THR A 78 13.46 -4.44 -26.63
N LEU A 79 13.63 -3.49 -25.72
CA LEU A 79 12.57 -2.65 -25.18
C LEU A 79 12.91 -1.19 -25.48
N LEU A 80 11.96 -0.42 -26.02
CA LEU A 80 12.07 1.03 -26.13
C LEU A 80 11.35 1.66 -24.94
N ASP A 81 12.12 2.20 -24.01
CA ASP A 81 11.58 2.93 -22.88
C ASP A 81 11.48 4.44 -23.19
N PRO A 82 10.36 5.11 -22.87
CA PRO A 82 10.20 6.54 -23.17
C PRO A 82 11.16 7.45 -22.38
N ASP A 83 11.60 7.03 -21.18
CA ASP A 83 12.49 7.81 -20.32
C ASP A 83 13.95 7.32 -20.44
N PHE A 84 14.18 6.01 -20.53
CA PHE A 84 15.51 5.38 -20.55
C PHE A 84 16.04 5.07 -21.96
N GLY A 85 15.21 5.18 -22.99
CA GLY A 85 15.57 4.85 -24.37
C GLY A 85 15.62 3.35 -24.65
N THR A 86 16.36 2.97 -25.69
CA THR A 86 16.40 1.57 -26.17
C THR A 86 17.30 0.70 -25.29
N VAL A 87 16.70 -0.32 -24.67
CA VAL A 87 17.40 -1.37 -23.91
C VAL A 87 17.40 -2.66 -24.72
N THR A 88 18.58 -3.11 -25.13
CA THR A 88 18.76 -4.39 -25.85
C THR A 88 19.39 -5.43 -24.92
N THR A 89 18.83 -6.63 -24.91
CA THR A 89 19.31 -7.77 -24.13
C THR A 89 19.54 -8.99 -25.02
N GLY A 90 20.60 -9.73 -24.73
CA GLY A 90 20.98 -10.95 -25.44
C GLY A 90 21.51 -12.00 -24.48
N MET A 91 21.44 -13.26 -24.91
CA MET A 91 21.91 -14.40 -24.13
C MET A 91 22.89 -15.24 -24.95
N ALA A 92 23.83 -15.89 -24.26
CA ALA A 92 24.76 -16.85 -24.83
C ALA A 92 24.62 -18.18 -24.11
N PHE A 93 24.57 -19.27 -24.86
CA PHE A 93 24.51 -20.62 -24.32
C PHE A 93 25.60 -21.48 -24.94
N GLN A 94 26.12 -22.43 -24.17
CA GLN A 94 27.10 -23.41 -24.63
C GLN A 94 26.52 -24.80 -24.42
N VAL A 95 26.53 -25.60 -25.48
CA VAL A 95 26.17 -27.02 -25.41
C VAL A 95 27.44 -27.81 -25.11
N ARG A 96 27.42 -28.58 -24.02
CA ARG A 96 28.54 -29.43 -23.61
C ARG A 96 28.18 -30.90 -23.87
N LEU A 97 28.63 -31.41 -25.01
CA LEU A 97 28.34 -32.78 -25.47
C LEU A 97 28.80 -33.85 -24.47
N SER A 98 29.92 -33.63 -23.79
CA SER A 98 30.43 -34.56 -22.77
C SER A 98 29.50 -34.72 -21.55
N SER A 99 28.63 -33.74 -21.27
CA SER A 99 27.64 -33.82 -20.19
C SER A 99 26.24 -34.23 -20.67
N SER A 100 25.99 -34.26 -21.97
CA SER A 100 24.66 -34.53 -22.55
C SER A 100 24.43 -36.02 -22.86
N ASN A 101 25.12 -36.92 -22.14
CA ASN A 101 25.03 -38.37 -22.33
C ASN A 101 25.42 -38.86 -23.75
N VAL A 102 26.29 -38.11 -24.44
CA VAL A 102 26.78 -38.44 -25.79
C VAL A 102 28.00 -39.38 -25.75
N GLY A 103 28.33 -39.90 -24.56
CA GLY A 103 29.55 -40.67 -24.33
C GLY A 103 30.82 -39.80 -24.26
N PRO A 104 32.00 -40.42 -24.12
CA PRO A 104 33.28 -39.72 -24.17
C PRO A 104 33.49 -39.05 -25.53
N TYR A 105 34.24 -37.95 -25.54
CA TYR A 105 34.60 -37.25 -26.77
C TYR A 105 35.34 -38.20 -27.73
N ASP A 106 34.85 -38.30 -28.97
CA ASP A 106 35.50 -38.92 -30.11
C ASP A 106 35.65 -37.85 -31.21
N ALA A 107 36.83 -37.79 -31.83
CA ALA A 107 37.11 -36.89 -32.95
C ALA A 107 36.25 -37.16 -34.19
N THR A 108 35.60 -38.33 -34.27
CA THR A 108 34.64 -38.67 -35.34
C THR A 108 33.23 -38.16 -35.07
N ASN A 109 32.92 -37.69 -33.86
CA ASN A 109 31.58 -37.18 -33.53
C ASN A 109 31.34 -35.83 -34.22
N VAL A 110 30.46 -35.83 -35.21
CA VAL A 110 30.03 -34.63 -35.93
C VAL A 110 28.62 -34.26 -35.50
N CYS A 111 28.40 -32.99 -35.15
CA CYS A 111 27.05 -32.48 -34.93
C CYS A 111 26.37 -32.26 -36.28
N ASP A 112 25.29 -33.00 -36.54
CA ASP A 112 24.49 -32.85 -37.77
C ASP A 112 23.53 -31.66 -37.67
N SER A 113 22.78 -31.56 -36.57
CA SER A 113 21.87 -30.44 -36.31
C SER A 113 21.68 -30.14 -34.83
N LEU A 114 21.34 -28.88 -34.53
CA LEU A 114 21.01 -28.42 -33.20
C LEU A 114 19.75 -27.54 -33.24
N VAL A 115 18.74 -27.92 -32.47
CA VAL A 115 17.48 -27.17 -32.36
C VAL A 115 17.42 -26.52 -30.98
N LEU A 116 17.36 -25.19 -30.96
CA LEU A 116 17.09 -24.42 -29.75
C LEU A 116 15.59 -24.12 -29.67
N SER A 117 14.94 -24.60 -28.62
CA SER A 117 13.56 -24.26 -28.29
C SER A 117 13.54 -23.49 -26.97
N LEU A 118 13.05 -22.24 -27.01
CA LEU A 118 12.92 -21.39 -25.84
C LEU A 118 11.43 -21.23 -25.53
N ALA A 119 11.04 -21.61 -24.32
CA ALA A 119 9.72 -21.29 -23.82
C ALA A 119 9.70 -19.83 -23.36
N TYR A 120 8.80 -19.03 -23.91
CA TYR A 120 8.52 -17.71 -23.38
C TYR A 120 7.71 -17.86 -22.09
N GLU A 121 8.21 -17.29 -21.00
CA GLU A 121 7.53 -17.35 -19.71
C GLU A 121 6.86 -16.01 -19.39
N ILE A 122 5.54 -16.03 -19.31
CA ILE A 122 4.72 -14.88 -18.92
C ILE A 122 4.58 -14.92 -17.40
N GLY A 123 5.53 -14.29 -16.70
CA GLY A 123 5.43 -14.03 -15.27
C GLY A 123 5.71 -12.56 -15.01
N ASN A 124 4.95 -11.95 -14.09
CA ASN A 124 4.95 -10.51 -13.71
C ASN A 124 6.30 -9.94 -13.18
N TYR A 125 7.43 -10.53 -13.54
CA TYR A 125 8.74 -10.21 -13.00
C TYR A 125 9.64 -9.47 -14.01
N GLY A 126 9.11 -9.09 -15.18
CA GLY A 126 9.83 -8.33 -16.19
C GLY A 126 9.41 -6.86 -16.23
N TYR A 127 10.37 -5.96 -16.38
CA TYR A 127 10.07 -4.59 -16.82
C TYR A 127 9.89 -4.61 -18.34
N GLY A 128 8.77 -4.08 -18.84
CA GLY A 128 8.48 -3.98 -20.28
C GLY A 128 7.59 -5.10 -20.87
N ASP A 129 6.92 -5.91 -20.04
CA ASP A 129 5.90 -6.86 -20.48
C ASP A 129 4.49 -6.23 -20.52
N ARG A 130 4.27 -5.28 -21.43
CA ARG A 130 2.92 -4.77 -21.73
C ARG A 130 2.65 -4.73 -23.23
#